data_AF-A0A1B5KTS3-F1
#
_entry.id   AF-A0A1B5KTS3-F1
#
_cell.length_a   1.000
_cell.length_b   1.000
_cell.length_c   1.000
_cell.angle_alpha   90.00
_cell.angle_beta   90.00
_cell.angle_gamma   90.00
#
_symmetry.space_group_name_H-M   'P 1'
#
loop_
_entity.id
_entity.type
_entity.pdbx_description
1 polymer ?
#
loop_
_entity_poly.entity_id
_entity_poly.type
_entity_poly.pdbx_seq_one_letter_code
_entity_poly.pdbx_strand_id
1 'polypeptide(L)'
;METFKALFMKPDPQAQMRKCNAAIRQNMRKLDRDIAANKQNEIKIKNLIVQADRRAQRDPSRAAQARREARDFARELVRHRRASARLVTSKAQLGSVQMQVNEAFAVRRIEGSIRASAGIMRDVNSLVRLPEYAAAMRDLSVELVKAGVIEDMVEDVLPQDDDGLMEDDEAEVDKVLGEILKDRKEPSLPAAPVPEPQKPAAREDEYEDEEDAEAMMETMRNRLDALRS
;
A
#
# COMPACT_ATOMS: atom_id res chain seq x y z
N MET A 1 -22.44 36.37 -26.01
CA MET A 1 -21.50 37.18 -26.80
C MET A 1 -20.05 36.65 -26.80
N GLU A 2 -19.69 35.65 -25.97
CA GLU A 2 -18.30 35.15 -25.89
C GLU A 2 -17.91 34.16 -27.00
N THR A 3 -18.88 33.50 -27.65
CA THR A 3 -18.64 32.41 -28.61
C THR A 3 -18.05 32.86 -29.95
N PHE A 4 -18.44 34.03 -30.47
CA PHE A 4 -17.92 34.54 -31.74
C PHE A 4 -16.54 35.22 -31.62
N LYS A 5 -16.22 35.81 -30.46
CA LYS A 5 -14.87 36.35 -30.19
C LYS A 5 -13.83 35.26 -29.92
N ALA A 6 -14.25 34.13 -29.33
CA ALA A 6 -13.40 32.98 -29.05
C ALA A 6 -12.89 32.25 -30.31
N LEU A 7 -13.53 32.44 -31.47
CA LEU A 7 -13.10 31.84 -32.74
C LEU A 7 -11.95 32.60 -33.43
N PHE A 8 -11.74 33.88 -33.08
CA PHE A 8 -10.72 34.73 -33.70
C PHE A 8 -9.65 35.24 -32.71
N MET A 9 -9.86 35.10 -31.41
CA MET A 9 -8.87 35.48 -30.38
C MET A 9 -8.44 34.26 -29.59
N LYS A 10 -7.13 34.15 -29.30
CA LYS A 10 -6.57 33.11 -28.43
C LYS A 10 -7.36 33.08 -27.11
N PRO A 11 -7.67 31.89 -26.55
CA PRO A 11 -8.48 31.80 -25.35
C PRO A 11 -7.88 32.62 -24.21
N ASP A 12 -8.74 33.30 -23.43
CA ASP A 12 -8.30 34.09 -22.27
C ASP A 12 -7.40 33.22 -21.35
N PRO A 13 -6.15 33.63 -21.08
CA PRO A 13 -5.23 32.89 -20.22
C PRO A 13 -5.82 32.55 -18.85
N GLN A 14 -6.65 33.44 -18.30
CA GLN A 14 -7.28 33.23 -17.01
C GLN A 14 -8.41 32.19 -17.09
N ALA A 15 -9.16 32.15 -18.20
CA ALA A 15 -10.10 31.08 -18.50
C ALA A 15 -9.41 29.73 -18.70
N GLN A 16 -8.27 29.68 -19.41
CA GLN A 16 -7.46 28.46 -19.57
C GLN A 16 -6.96 27.93 -18.22
N MET A 17 -6.39 28.80 -17.39
CA MET A 17 -5.95 28.43 -16.04
C MET A 17 -7.09 27.85 -15.19
N ARG A 18 -8.27 28.47 -15.24
CA ARG A 18 -9.46 27.99 -14.52
C ARG A 18 -9.89 26.62 -15.01
N LYS A 19 -9.86 26.38 -16.32
CA LYS A 19 -10.22 25.11 -16.95
C LYS A 19 -9.24 23.98 -16.57
N CYS A 20 -7.94 24.21 -16.70
CA CYS A 20 -6.91 23.24 -16.29
C CYS A 20 -7.02 22.89 -14.79
N ASN A 21 -7.16 23.91 -13.93
CA ASN A 21 -7.33 23.69 -12.49
C ASN A 21 -8.65 23.00 -12.12
N ALA A 22 -9.72 23.21 -12.88
CA ALA A 22 -10.98 22.48 -12.68
C ALA A 22 -10.80 21.00 -13.03
N ALA A 23 -10.18 20.69 -14.16
CA ALA A 23 -9.91 19.33 -14.60
C ALA A 23 -8.98 18.58 -13.62
N ILE A 24 -7.90 19.21 -13.16
CA ILE A 24 -6.98 18.63 -12.17
C ILE A 24 -7.73 18.32 -10.86
N ARG A 25 -8.49 19.28 -10.32
CA ARG A 25 -9.24 19.07 -9.07
C ARG A 25 -10.31 17.99 -9.18
N GLN A 26 -11.00 17.90 -10.33
CA GLN A 26 -11.99 16.85 -10.56
C GLN A 26 -11.34 15.46 -10.51
N ASN A 27 -10.17 15.31 -11.15
CA ASN A 27 -9.43 14.06 -11.15
C ASN A 27 -8.85 13.71 -9.76
N MET A 28 -8.34 14.70 -9.02
CA MET A 28 -7.89 14.48 -7.63
C MET A 28 -9.03 13.94 -6.75
N ARG A 29 -10.25 14.51 -6.87
CA ARG A 29 -11.42 14.02 -6.14
C ARG A 29 -11.88 12.63 -6.57
N LYS A 30 -11.62 12.23 -7.82
CA LYS A 30 -11.88 10.87 -8.29
C LYS A 30 -10.87 9.91 -7.64
N LEU A 31 -9.58 10.24 -7.67
CA LEU A 31 -8.53 9.49 -6.98
C LEU A 31 -8.80 9.35 -5.47
N ASP A 32 -9.25 10.42 -4.81
CA ASP A 32 -9.60 10.37 -3.39
C ASP A 32 -10.74 9.39 -3.08
N ARG A 33 -11.77 9.36 -3.93
CA ARG A 33 -12.88 8.41 -3.79
C ARG A 33 -12.42 6.98 -4.01
N ASP A 34 -11.58 6.74 -5.01
CA ASP A 34 -11.08 5.40 -5.33
C ASP A 34 -10.11 4.90 -4.25
N ILE A 35 -9.24 5.75 -3.71
CA ILE A 35 -8.39 5.44 -2.54
C ILE A 35 -9.26 5.06 -1.34
N ALA A 36 -10.31 5.83 -1.05
CA ALA A 36 -11.21 5.54 0.08
C ALA A 36 -11.96 4.23 -0.13
N ALA A 37 -12.47 3.97 -1.33
CA ALA A 37 -13.16 2.73 -1.68
C ALA A 37 -12.21 1.52 -1.58
N ASN A 38 -10.99 1.64 -2.09
CA ASN A 38 -10.00 0.58 -2.04
C ASN A 38 -9.61 0.25 -0.58
N LYS A 39 -9.41 1.27 0.26
CA LYS A 39 -9.15 1.09 1.70
C LYS A 39 -10.30 0.38 2.42
N GLN A 40 -11.55 0.68 2.08
CA GLN A 40 -12.70 -0.04 2.63
C GLN A 40 -12.72 -1.51 2.19
N ASN A 41 -12.36 -1.79 0.93
CA ASN A 41 -12.26 -3.16 0.43
C ASN A 41 -11.11 -3.93 1.11
N GLU A 42 -9.95 -3.31 1.32
CA GLU A 42 -8.86 -3.91 2.10
C GLU A 42 -9.31 -4.34 3.51
N ILE A 43 -10.08 -3.48 4.21
CA ILE A 43 -10.61 -3.82 5.54
C ILE A 43 -11.56 -5.01 5.48
N LYS A 44 -12.44 -5.08 4.46
CA LYS A 44 -13.35 -6.22 4.27
C LYS A 44 -12.57 -7.51 4.03
N ILE A 45 -11.56 -7.47 3.16
CA ILE A 45 -10.73 -8.64 2.84
C ILE A 45 -9.97 -9.12 4.08
N LYS A 46 -9.38 -8.21 4.87
CA LYS A 46 -8.76 -8.54 6.16
C LYS A 46 -9.73 -9.27 7.09
N ASN A 47 -10.97 -8.81 7.19
CA ASN A 47 -12.00 -9.46 8.00
C ASN A 47 -12.37 -10.85 7.46
N LEU A 48 -12.42 -11.04 6.14
CA LEU A 48 -12.66 -12.34 5.51
C LEU A 48 -11.54 -13.34 5.81
N ILE A 49 -10.27 -12.90 5.75
CA ILE A 49 -9.10 -13.72 6.13
C ILE A 49 -9.24 -14.21 7.59
N VAL A 50 -9.60 -13.31 8.51
CA VAL A 50 -9.79 -13.66 9.93
C VAL A 50 -10.96 -14.63 10.12
N GLN A 51 -12.05 -14.45 9.37
CA GLN A 51 -13.20 -15.37 9.45
C GLN A 51 -12.88 -16.76 8.91
N ALA A 52 -12.12 -16.84 7.82
CA ALA A 52 -11.64 -18.10 7.25
C ALA A 52 -10.72 -18.84 8.24
N ASP A 53 -9.77 -18.14 8.88
CA ASP A 53 -8.91 -18.72 9.92
C ASP A 53 -9.71 -19.25 11.12
N ARG A 54 -10.70 -18.48 11.61
CA ARG A 54 -11.60 -18.93 12.69
C ARG A 54 -12.40 -20.17 12.30
N ARG A 55 -12.84 -20.27 11.05
CA ARG A 55 -13.55 -21.45 10.54
C ARG A 55 -12.64 -22.67 10.52
N ALA A 56 -11.38 -22.51 10.10
CA ALA A 56 -10.38 -23.57 10.11
C ALA A 56 -10.08 -24.09 11.53
N GLN A 57 -10.11 -23.21 12.54
CA GLN A 57 -9.90 -23.59 13.95
C GLN A 57 -11.10 -24.34 14.56
N ARG A 58 -12.33 -24.01 14.16
CA ARG A 58 -13.55 -24.59 14.74
C ARG A 58 -13.92 -25.94 14.11
N ASP A 59 -13.67 -26.12 12.83
CA ASP A 59 -14.07 -27.32 12.09
C ASP A 59 -12.87 -27.95 11.37
N PRO A 60 -12.21 -28.96 12.00
CA PRO A 60 -11.06 -29.63 11.42
C PRO A 60 -11.35 -30.31 10.08
N SER A 61 -12.59 -30.73 9.83
CA SER A 61 -12.99 -31.38 8.56
C SER A 61 -12.94 -30.40 7.37
N ARG A 62 -13.18 -29.11 7.62
CA ARG A 62 -13.15 -28.03 6.62
C ARG A 62 -11.90 -27.16 6.69
N ALA A 63 -10.93 -27.51 7.55
CA ALA A 63 -9.74 -26.71 7.78
C ALA A 63 -8.87 -26.55 6.52
N ALA A 64 -8.74 -27.60 5.69
CA ALA A 64 -7.99 -27.52 4.45
C ALA A 64 -8.61 -26.54 3.44
N GLN A 65 -9.94 -26.52 3.34
CA GLN A 65 -10.67 -25.60 2.48
C GLN A 65 -10.55 -24.15 3.00
N ALA A 66 -10.80 -23.94 4.29
CA ALA A 66 -10.74 -22.62 4.91
C ALA A 66 -9.33 -21.99 4.85
N ARG A 67 -8.27 -22.79 4.91
CA ARG A 67 -6.88 -22.32 4.69
C ARG A 67 -6.63 -21.89 3.24
N ARG A 68 -7.20 -22.58 2.26
CA ARG A 68 -7.12 -22.17 0.85
C ARG A 68 -7.86 -20.86 0.62
N GLU A 69 -9.08 -20.74 1.14
CA GLU A 69 -9.88 -19.49 1.09
C GLU A 69 -9.11 -18.31 1.70
N ALA A 70 -8.48 -18.50 2.88
CA ALA A 70 -7.65 -17.47 3.49
C ALA A 70 -6.48 -17.03 2.61
N ARG A 71 -5.81 -17.98 1.93
CA ARG A 71 -4.70 -17.71 1.01
C ARG A 71 -5.16 -16.96 -0.24
N ASP A 72 -6.33 -17.30 -0.78
CA ASP A 72 -6.90 -16.59 -1.93
C ASP A 72 -7.25 -15.14 -1.56
N PHE A 73 -7.88 -14.92 -0.42
CA PHE A 73 -8.14 -13.56 0.09
C PHE A 73 -6.86 -12.77 0.36
N ALA A 74 -5.79 -13.43 0.81
CA ALA A 74 -4.50 -12.77 1.01
C ALA A 74 -3.85 -12.34 -0.32
N ARG A 75 -3.95 -13.15 -1.38
CA ARG A 75 -3.53 -12.74 -2.74
C ARG A 75 -4.30 -11.51 -3.21
N GLU A 76 -5.63 -11.52 -3.05
CA GLU A 76 -6.45 -10.35 -3.38
C GLU A 76 -6.02 -9.12 -2.57
N LEU A 77 -5.73 -9.27 -1.28
CA LEU A 77 -5.29 -8.17 -0.44
C LEU A 77 -3.95 -7.56 -0.92
N VAL A 78 -2.99 -8.38 -1.36
CA VAL A 78 -1.73 -7.90 -1.95
C VAL A 78 -2.00 -7.05 -3.18
N ARG A 79 -2.87 -7.53 -4.09
CA ARG A 79 -3.28 -6.77 -5.28
C ARG A 79 -3.94 -5.44 -4.93
N HIS A 80 -4.81 -5.43 -3.93
CA HIS A 80 -5.46 -4.22 -3.43
C HIS A 80 -4.46 -3.23 -2.82
N ARG A 81 -3.48 -3.70 -2.03
CA ARG A 81 -2.40 -2.86 -1.47
C ARG A 81 -1.54 -2.24 -2.58
N ARG A 82 -1.16 -3.02 -3.60
CA ARG A 82 -0.40 -2.53 -4.76
C ARG A 82 -1.21 -1.48 -5.54
N ALA A 83 -2.50 -1.73 -5.77
CA ALA A 83 -3.39 -0.76 -6.40
C ALA A 83 -3.53 0.53 -5.57
N SER A 84 -3.63 0.41 -4.24
CA SER A 84 -3.69 1.54 -3.30
C SER A 84 -2.43 2.40 -3.38
N ALA A 85 -1.25 1.77 -3.35
CA ALA A 85 0.03 2.45 -3.51
C ALA A 85 0.13 3.20 -4.84
N ARG A 86 -0.30 2.58 -5.96
CA ARG A 86 -0.36 3.24 -7.26
C ARG A 86 -1.26 4.48 -7.23
N LEU A 87 -2.50 4.35 -6.74
CA LEU A 87 -3.44 5.47 -6.66
C LEU A 87 -2.91 6.63 -5.81
N VAL A 88 -2.24 6.34 -4.69
CA VAL A 88 -1.62 7.37 -3.83
C VAL A 88 -0.49 8.09 -4.55
N THR A 89 0.39 7.35 -5.25
CA THR A 89 1.44 7.94 -6.08
C THR A 89 0.86 8.80 -7.19
N SER A 90 -0.19 8.33 -7.87
CA SER A 90 -0.89 9.09 -8.90
C SER A 90 -1.50 10.39 -8.35
N LYS A 91 -2.07 10.35 -7.15
CA LYS A 91 -2.57 11.57 -6.49
C LYS A 91 -1.44 12.56 -6.22
N ALA A 92 -0.28 12.08 -5.76
CA ALA A 92 0.88 12.93 -5.53
C ALA A 92 1.41 13.57 -6.83
N GLN A 93 1.52 12.79 -7.91
CA GLN A 93 1.90 13.27 -9.24
C GLN A 93 0.91 14.34 -9.75
N LEU A 94 -0.39 14.11 -9.60
CA LEU A 94 -1.40 15.09 -10.02
C LEU A 94 -1.35 16.38 -9.17
N GLY A 95 -1.01 16.26 -7.87
CA GLY A 95 -0.73 17.41 -7.00
C GLY A 95 0.51 18.20 -7.44
N SER A 96 1.58 17.51 -7.83
CA SER A 96 2.79 18.12 -8.42
C SER A 96 2.44 18.90 -9.69
N VAL A 97 1.68 18.28 -10.61
CA VAL A 97 1.16 18.94 -11.82
C VAL A 97 0.35 20.19 -11.46
N GLN A 98 -0.53 20.12 -10.45
CA GLN A 98 -1.32 21.28 -10.03
C GLN A 98 -0.43 22.48 -9.63
N MET A 99 0.60 22.22 -8.83
CA MET A 99 1.51 23.25 -8.36
C MET A 99 2.30 23.87 -9.52
N GLN A 100 2.91 23.03 -10.36
CA GLN A 100 3.70 23.47 -11.49
C GLN A 100 2.86 24.22 -12.55
N VAL A 101 1.60 23.80 -12.77
CA VAL A 101 0.68 24.52 -13.66
C VAL A 101 0.36 25.91 -13.11
N ASN A 102 0.07 26.03 -11.81
CA ASN A 102 -0.18 27.34 -11.19
C ASN A 102 1.04 28.25 -11.25
N GLU A 103 2.23 27.69 -11.04
CA GLU A 103 3.49 28.41 -11.22
C GLU A 103 3.64 28.92 -12.66
N ALA A 104 3.44 28.06 -13.67
CA ALA A 104 3.54 28.44 -15.07
C ALA A 104 2.60 29.60 -15.45
N PHE A 105 1.37 29.59 -14.95
CA PHE A 105 0.42 30.69 -15.15
C PHE A 105 0.78 31.96 -14.36
N ALA A 106 1.37 31.82 -13.17
CA ALA A 106 1.86 32.96 -12.39
C ALA A 106 3.05 33.64 -13.08
N VAL A 107 4.00 32.85 -13.59
CA VAL A 107 5.14 33.35 -14.39
C VAL A 107 4.63 34.08 -15.63
N ARG A 108 3.65 33.52 -16.36
CA ARG A 108 3.01 34.21 -17.50
C ARG A 108 2.46 35.58 -17.15
N ARG A 109 1.85 35.73 -15.97
CA ARG A 109 1.27 37.00 -15.54
C ARG A 109 2.35 38.06 -15.28
N ILE A 110 3.54 37.64 -14.87
CA ILE A 110 4.68 38.51 -14.54
C ILE A 110 5.53 38.79 -15.79
N GLU A 111 5.97 37.73 -16.47
CA GLU A 111 6.91 37.78 -17.60
C GLU A 111 6.21 37.91 -18.97
N GLY A 112 4.88 37.75 -19.03
CA GLY A 112 4.09 37.77 -20.27
C GLY A 112 4.17 36.49 -21.10
N SER A 113 5.11 35.58 -20.81
CA SER A 113 5.31 34.30 -21.50
C SER A 113 5.19 33.10 -20.55
N ILE A 114 4.70 31.97 -21.06
CA ILE A 114 4.74 30.69 -20.34
C ILE A 114 6.03 29.97 -20.71
N ARG A 115 6.75 29.44 -19.71
CA ARG A 115 7.77 28.41 -19.95
C ARG A 115 7.10 27.04 -19.98
N ALA A 116 7.35 26.28 -21.04
CA ALA A 116 6.97 24.89 -21.08
C ALA A 116 7.74 24.09 -20.02
N SER A 117 7.07 23.15 -19.37
CA SER A 117 7.68 22.27 -18.37
C SER A 117 7.66 20.82 -18.81
N ALA A 118 8.86 20.29 -19.07
CA ALA A 118 9.06 18.85 -19.27
C ALA A 118 8.77 18.03 -18.00
N GLY A 119 8.78 18.66 -16.81
CA GLY A 119 8.36 18.03 -15.55
C GLY A 119 6.87 17.70 -15.56
N ILE A 120 6.04 18.70 -15.89
CA ILE A 120 4.57 18.53 -16.01
C ILE A 120 4.26 17.45 -17.05
N MET A 121 4.98 17.46 -18.18
CA MET A 121 4.78 16.49 -19.25
C MET A 121 5.02 15.05 -18.78
N ARG A 122 6.11 14.79 -18.04
CA ARG A 122 6.41 13.45 -17.50
C ARG A 122 5.36 12.99 -16.49
N ASP A 123 4.99 13.86 -15.56
CA ASP A 123 3.98 13.54 -14.53
C ASP A 123 2.64 13.22 -15.21
N VAL A 124 2.18 14.04 -16.15
CA VAL A 124 0.94 13.79 -16.90
C VAL A 124 1.02 12.49 -17.73
N ASN A 125 2.14 12.20 -18.39
CA ASN A 125 2.31 10.95 -19.16
C ASN A 125 2.22 9.71 -18.24
N SER A 126 2.86 9.75 -17.07
CA SER A 126 2.76 8.65 -16.10
C SER A 126 1.32 8.42 -15.63
N LEU A 127 0.52 9.49 -15.51
CA LEU A 127 -0.89 9.41 -15.14
C LEU A 127 -1.79 8.87 -16.25
N VAL A 128 -1.43 9.06 -17.52
CA VAL A 128 -2.17 8.50 -18.67
C VAL A 128 -2.09 6.97 -18.70
N ARG A 129 -1.07 6.37 -18.08
CA ARG A 129 -0.88 4.91 -18.02
C ARG A 129 -1.90 4.21 -17.12
N LEU A 130 -2.60 4.93 -16.24
CA LEU A 130 -3.68 4.33 -15.45
C LEU A 130 -4.95 4.26 -16.31
N PRO A 131 -5.42 3.06 -16.71
CA PRO A 131 -6.48 2.92 -17.70
C PRO A 131 -7.78 3.63 -17.29
N GLU A 132 -8.08 3.64 -15.98
CA GLU A 132 -9.27 4.30 -15.41
C GLU A 132 -9.24 5.84 -15.50
N TYR A 133 -8.06 6.42 -15.70
CA TYR A 133 -7.80 7.86 -15.74
C TYR A 133 -7.24 8.35 -17.08
N ALA A 134 -6.84 7.43 -17.95
CA ALA A 134 -6.19 7.69 -19.23
C ALA A 134 -6.94 8.72 -20.07
N ALA A 135 -8.26 8.56 -20.23
CA ALA A 135 -9.08 9.51 -20.98
C ALA A 135 -9.05 10.92 -20.39
N ALA A 136 -9.27 11.05 -19.08
CA ALA A 136 -9.29 12.34 -18.41
C ALA A 136 -7.91 13.02 -18.35
N MET A 137 -6.83 12.24 -18.29
CA MET A 137 -5.46 12.74 -18.31
C MET A 137 -5.02 13.14 -19.72
N ARG A 138 -5.49 12.45 -20.77
CA ARG A 138 -5.30 12.90 -22.16
C ARG A 138 -6.02 14.22 -22.41
N ASP A 139 -7.26 14.36 -21.96
CA ASP A 139 -7.99 15.64 -22.06
C ASP A 139 -7.25 16.78 -21.34
N LEU A 140 -6.75 16.51 -20.13
CA LEU A 140 -5.93 17.47 -19.39
C LEU A 140 -4.64 17.82 -20.16
N SER A 141 -3.95 16.82 -20.72
CA SER A 141 -2.74 17.02 -21.53
C SER A 141 -3.02 17.94 -22.73
N VAL A 142 -4.10 17.70 -23.47
CA VAL A 142 -4.51 18.55 -24.60
C VAL A 142 -4.77 19.99 -24.17
N GLU A 143 -5.42 20.21 -23.02
CA GLU A 143 -5.64 21.56 -22.50
C GLU A 143 -4.34 22.24 -22.04
N LEU A 144 -3.38 21.49 -21.50
CA LEU A 144 -2.06 22.01 -21.13
C LEU A 144 -1.20 22.36 -22.35
N VAL A 145 -1.29 21.58 -23.44
CA VAL A 145 -0.66 21.92 -24.73
C VAL A 145 -1.27 23.21 -25.30
N LYS A 146 -2.61 23.31 -25.33
CA LYS A 146 -3.31 24.52 -25.81
C LYS A 146 -2.97 25.76 -24.97
N ALA A 147 -2.70 25.58 -23.68
CA ALA A 147 -2.25 26.64 -22.80
C ALA A 147 -0.77 27.01 -22.99
N GLY A 148 0.02 26.19 -23.69
CA GLY A 148 1.46 26.36 -23.88
C GLY A 148 2.28 25.98 -22.66
N VAL A 149 1.71 25.23 -21.72
CA VAL A 149 2.35 24.80 -20.46
C VAL A 149 3.23 23.56 -20.68
N ILE A 150 2.86 22.73 -21.64
CA ILE A 150 3.67 21.60 -22.12
C ILE A 150 3.84 21.74 -23.63
N GLU A 151 4.98 21.28 -24.13
CA GLU A 151 5.23 21.14 -25.55
C GLU A 151 4.44 19.95 -26.11
N ASP A 152 4.30 19.88 -27.45
CA ASP A 152 3.48 18.91 -28.18
C ASP A 152 3.48 17.51 -27.56
N MET A 153 2.32 16.85 -27.56
CA MET A 153 2.18 15.49 -27.06
C MET A 153 3.06 14.56 -27.88
N VAL A 154 4.23 14.20 -27.35
CA VAL A 154 5.00 13.08 -27.87
C VAL A 154 4.19 11.83 -27.54
N GLU A 155 3.59 11.25 -28.57
CA GLU A 155 2.74 10.05 -28.53
C GLU A 155 3.56 8.77 -28.26
N ASP A 156 4.73 8.88 -27.63
CA ASP A 156 5.50 7.75 -27.09
C ASP A 156 4.81 7.23 -25.82
N VAL A 157 3.60 6.71 -26.03
CA VAL A 157 2.97 5.75 -25.14
C VAL A 157 3.52 4.38 -25.54
N LEU A 158 4.82 4.16 -25.34
CA LEU A 158 5.30 2.79 -25.25
C LEU A 158 4.76 2.24 -23.93
N PRO A 159 3.87 1.22 -23.95
CA PRO A 159 3.54 0.49 -22.74
C PRO A 159 4.85 -0.15 -22.27
N GLN A 160 5.46 0.42 -21.23
CA GLN A 160 6.36 -0.38 -20.44
C GLN A 160 5.45 -1.34 -19.68
N ASP A 161 5.44 -2.59 -20.14
CA ASP A 161 4.79 -3.74 -19.52
C ASP A 161 5.39 -3.98 -18.13
N ASP A 162 5.18 -3.07 -17.20
CA ASP A 162 5.46 -3.29 -15.77
C ASP A 162 4.25 -3.97 -15.07
N ASP A 163 3.13 -4.08 -15.80
CA ASP A 163 1.97 -4.89 -15.44
C ASP A 163 2.09 -6.34 -15.93
N GLY A 164 3.29 -6.76 -16.33
CA GLY A 164 3.60 -8.16 -16.57
C GLY A 164 3.45 -8.93 -15.27
N LEU A 165 2.21 -9.38 -14.96
CA LEU A 165 1.85 -10.50 -14.11
C LEU A 165 2.98 -10.90 -13.16
N MET A 166 3.37 -9.99 -12.26
CA MET A 166 4.36 -10.27 -11.23
C MET A 166 3.67 -11.29 -10.36
N GLU A 167 3.97 -12.56 -10.64
CA GLU A 167 3.55 -13.75 -9.93
C GLU A 167 3.43 -13.35 -8.47
N ASP A 168 2.19 -13.28 -7.94
CA ASP A 168 1.95 -12.74 -6.60
C ASP A 168 2.85 -13.53 -5.65
N ASP A 169 3.97 -12.95 -5.25
CA ASP A 169 5.08 -13.65 -4.61
C ASP A 169 4.47 -14.45 -3.46
N GLU A 170 4.52 -15.78 -3.53
CA GLU A 170 3.90 -16.61 -2.49
C GLU A 170 4.45 -16.24 -1.10
N ALA A 171 5.68 -15.75 -1.05
CA ALA A 171 6.31 -15.14 0.12
C ALA A 171 5.61 -13.87 0.62
N GLU A 172 5.15 -12.97 -0.26
CA GLU A 172 4.39 -11.77 0.13
C GLU A 172 3.01 -12.17 0.68
N VAL A 173 2.36 -13.16 0.06
CA VAL A 173 1.08 -13.70 0.53
C VAL A 173 1.22 -14.30 1.93
N ASP A 174 2.23 -15.13 2.15
CA ASP A 174 2.50 -15.75 3.45
C ASP A 174 2.87 -14.70 4.51
N LYS A 175 3.61 -13.66 4.13
CA LYS A 175 3.91 -12.51 5.00
C LYS A 175 2.62 -11.79 5.42
N VAL A 176 1.74 -11.47 4.48
CA VAL A 176 0.48 -10.76 4.76
C VAL A 176 -0.47 -11.61 5.61
N LEU A 177 -0.57 -12.91 5.35
CA LEU A 177 -1.28 -13.85 6.21
C LEU A 177 -0.70 -13.86 7.64
N GLY A 178 0.63 -13.92 7.73
CA GLY A 178 1.35 -13.86 9.00
C GLY A 178 1.05 -12.58 9.77
N GLU A 179 1.13 -11.41 9.13
CA GLU A 179 0.81 -10.11 9.73
C GLU A 179 -0.62 -10.10 10.31
N ILE A 180 -1.62 -10.42 9.48
CA ILE A 180 -3.04 -10.31 9.87
C ILE A 180 -3.41 -11.28 10.98
N LEU A 181 -2.86 -12.50 10.96
CA LEU A 181 -3.15 -13.52 11.95
C LEU A 181 -2.31 -13.36 13.24
N LYS A 182 -1.12 -12.75 13.16
CA LYS A 182 -0.32 -12.37 14.34
C LYS A 182 -0.92 -11.18 15.09
N ASP A 183 -1.45 -10.18 14.38
CA ASP A 183 -2.16 -9.04 14.98
C ASP A 183 -3.37 -9.48 15.84
N ARG A 184 -3.85 -10.72 15.68
CA ARG A 184 -4.90 -11.34 16.51
C ARG A 184 -4.35 -12.03 17.77
N LYS A 185 -3.11 -12.52 17.75
CA LYS A 185 -2.50 -13.23 18.90
C LYS A 185 -2.14 -12.29 20.05
N GLU A 186 -2.12 -10.98 19.81
CA GLU A 186 -2.08 -9.95 20.86
C GLU A 186 -3.34 -9.09 20.77
N PRO A 187 -4.40 -9.49 21.48
CA PRO A 187 -4.59 -8.93 22.81
C PRO A 187 -4.94 -10.05 23.80
N SER A 188 -3.92 -10.73 24.30
CA SER A 188 -4.02 -11.21 25.67
C SER A 188 -3.93 -9.96 26.54
N LEU A 189 -5.10 -9.41 26.91
CA LEU A 189 -5.17 -8.56 28.09
C LEU A 189 -4.37 -9.27 29.19
N PRO A 190 -3.41 -8.63 29.87
CA PRO A 190 -2.78 -9.26 31.02
C PRO A 190 -3.92 -9.62 31.96
N ALA A 191 -4.11 -10.93 32.18
CA ALA A 191 -5.02 -11.40 33.21
C ALA A 191 -4.61 -10.67 34.49
N ALA A 192 -5.53 -9.85 35.01
CA ALA A 192 -5.31 -9.17 36.27
C ALA A 192 -4.84 -10.21 37.28
N PRO A 193 -3.69 -10.00 37.96
CA PRO A 193 -3.21 -10.97 38.92
C PRO A 193 -4.26 -11.05 40.03
N VAL A 194 -4.81 -12.25 40.22
CA VAL A 194 -5.65 -12.57 41.35
C VAL A 194 -4.82 -12.27 42.60
N PRO A 195 -5.31 -11.44 43.54
CA PRO A 195 -4.56 -11.12 44.74
C PRO A 195 -4.54 -12.35 45.65
N GLU A 196 -3.41 -13.06 45.69
CA GLU A 196 -3.16 -14.07 46.71
C GLU A 196 -2.91 -13.38 48.08
N PRO A 197 -3.50 -13.91 49.17
CA PRO A 197 -3.32 -13.35 50.50
C PRO A 197 -1.91 -13.55 51.04
N GLN A 198 -1.40 -12.52 51.71
CA GLN A 198 -0.05 -12.42 52.24
C GLN A 198 0.24 -13.33 53.45
N LYS A 199 1.49 -13.85 53.44
CA LYS A 199 2.42 -14.22 54.55
C LYS A 199 2.27 -15.59 55.25
N PRO A 200 3.36 -16.15 55.84
CA PRO A 200 4.73 -15.64 56.01
C PRO A 200 5.87 -16.57 55.53
N ALA A 201 7.10 -16.07 55.64
CA ALA A 201 8.37 -16.59 55.16
C ALA A 201 8.92 -17.85 55.89
N ALA A 202 9.87 -18.48 55.19
CA ALA A 202 10.90 -19.45 55.61
C ALA A 202 10.51 -20.93 55.76
N ARG A 203 10.94 -21.74 54.79
CA ARG A 203 11.72 -22.99 54.99
C ARG A 203 12.25 -23.50 53.64
N GLU A 204 13.56 -23.76 53.64
CA GLU A 204 14.24 -24.68 52.74
C GLU A 204 13.57 -26.06 52.83
N ASP A 205 13.47 -26.78 51.72
CA ASP A 205 13.61 -28.25 51.69
C ASP A 205 13.85 -28.71 50.24
N GLU A 206 15.01 -29.34 50.10
CA GLU A 206 15.54 -30.11 48.99
C GLU A 206 14.64 -31.29 48.65
N TYR A 207 14.42 -31.56 47.36
CA TYR A 207 14.34 -32.91 46.79
C TYR A 207 14.77 -32.80 45.32
N GLU A 208 16.09 -32.74 45.11
CA GLU A 208 16.71 -33.14 43.84
C GLU A 208 16.70 -34.67 43.78
N ASP A 209 16.25 -35.23 42.66
CA ASP A 209 16.27 -36.66 42.38
C ASP A 209 17.70 -37.23 42.50
N GLU A 210 17.99 -37.96 43.58
CA GLU A 210 19.30 -38.58 43.88
C GLU A 210 19.73 -39.63 42.82
N GLU A 211 18.83 -40.13 41.98
CA GLU A 211 19.14 -41.13 40.95
C GLU A 211 19.87 -40.55 39.72
N ASP A 212 19.71 -39.25 39.42
CA ASP A 212 20.26 -38.65 38.20
C ASP A 212 21.74 -38.18 38.38
N ALA A 213 22.14 -37.89 39.63
CA ALA A 213 23.50 -37.46 39.97
C ALA A 213 24.53 -38.59 39.90
N GLU A 214 24.16 -39.81 40.32
CA GLU A 214 25.05 -40.99 40.25
C GLU A 214 25.31 -41.43 38.80
N ALA A 215 24.27 -41.45 37.96
CA ALA A 215 24.39 -41.76 36.55
C ALA A 215 25.30 -40.76 35.81
N MET A 216 25.21 -39.47 36.16
CA MET A 216 26.05 -38.43 35.57
C MET A 216 27.52 -38.56 36.03
N MET A 217 27.77 -38.94 37.28
CA MET A 217 29.13 -39.16 37.81
C MET A 217 29.80 -40.42 37.24
N GLU A 218 29.06 -41.51 37.01
CA GLU A 218 29.60 -42.71 36.37
C GLU A 218 29.99 -42.46 34.91
N THR A 219 29.18 -41.68 34.20
CA THR A 219 29.47 -41.25 32.83
C THR A 219 30.75 -40.40 32.75
N MET A 220 30.99 -39.55 33.76
CA MET A 220 32.22 -38.75 33.87
C MET A 220 33.45 -39.62 34.17
N ARG A 221 33.34 -40.64 35.03
CA ARG A 221 34.44 -41.57 35.36
C ARG A 221 34.87 -42.41 34.15
N ASN A 222 33.92 -42.97 33.42
CA ASN A 222 34.21 -43.77 32.22
C ASN A 222 34.92 -42.95 31.13
N ARG A 223 34.59 -41.65 31.04
CA ARG A 223 35.21 -40.73 30.07
C ARG A 223 36.66 -40.36 30.45
N LEU A 224 36.97 -40.33 31.74
CA LEU A 224 38.31 -40.05 32.24
C LEU A 224 39.23 -41.28 32.13
N ASP A 225 38.72 -42.50 32.36
CA ASP A 225 39.52 -43.72 32.19
C ASP A 225 39.86 -44.01 30.72
N ALA A 226 38.97 -43.64 29.78
CA ALA A 226 39.25 -43.74 28.34
C ALA A 226 40.38 -42.81 27.86
N LEU A 227 40.73 -41.77 28.63
CA LEU A 227 41.86 -40.87 28.36
C LEU A 227 43.16 -41.31 29.05
N ARG A 228 43.10 -42.36 29.85
CA ARG A 228 44.24 -42.88 30.63
C ARG A 228 44.86 -44.16 30.03
N SER A 229 44.31 -44.65 28.91
CA SER A 229 44.90 -45.72 28.09
C SER A 229 45.68 -45.18 26.89
#